data_AF-A0A7Z9PR05-F1
#
_entry.id   AF-A0A7Z9PR05-F1
#
_cell.length_a   1.000
_cell.length_b   1.000
_cell.length_c   1.000
_cell.angle_alpha   90.00
_cell.angle_beta   90.00
_cell.angle_gamma   90.00
#
_symmetry.space_group_name_H-M   'P 1'
#
loop_
_entity.id
_entity.type
_entity.pdbx_description
1 polymer ?
#
loop_
_entity_poly.entity_id
_entity_poly.type
_entity_poly.pdbx_seq_one_letter_code
_entity_poly.pdbx_strand_id
1 'polypeptide(L)'
;MTELKVVLLAPYATINLIRDFQIEKKIKPQLPDIVEELMLCPNPRCITHSEEVPHKIRTVEGRLPFECYYCEFRYSHDQVKFL
;
A
#
# COMPACT_ATOMS: atom_id res chain seq x y z
N MET A 1 5.38 -13.46 -5.31
CA MET A 1 4.31 -12.83 -6.11
C MET A 1 3.81 -11.66 -5.29
N THR A 2 4.25 -10.46 -5.67
CA THR A 2 4.41 -9.28 -4.81
C THR A 2 3.59 -8.15 -5.42
N GLU A 3 2.30 -8.37 -5.66
CA GLU A 3 1.42 -7.39 -6.32
C GLU A 3 0.98 -6.30 -5.32
N LEU A 4 1.94 -5.60 -4.70
CA LEU A 4 1.69 -4.60 -3.65
C LEU A 4 0.65 -3.56 -4.07
N LYS A 5 0.61 -3.17 -5.35
CA LYS A 5 -0.39 -2.22 -5.87
C LYS A 5 -1.83 -2.69 -5.67
N VAL A 6 -2.11 -3.98 -5.89
CA VAL A 6 -3.43 -4.57 -5.67
C VAL A 6 -3.78 -4.55 -4.19
N VAL A 7 -2.82 -4.87 -3.32
CA VAL A 7 -3.02 -4.89 -1.87
C VAL A 7 -3.23 -3.49 -1.30
N LEU A 8 -2.54 -2.48 -1.83
CA LEU A 8 -2.70 -1.09 -1.43
C LEU A 8 -4.10 -0.56 -1.76
N LEU A 9 -4.65 -0.92 -2.92
CA LEU A 9 -6.01 -0.55 -3.33
C LEU A 9 -7.09 -1.39 -2.66
N ALA A 10 -6.82 -2.68 -2.44
CA ALA A 10 -7.78 -3.64 -1.95
C ALA A 10 -7.15 -4.50 -0.84
N PRO A 11 -6.92 -3.93 0.35
CA PRO A 11 -6.22 -4.61 1.45
C PRO A 11 -6.95 -5.84 1.99
N TYR A 12 -8.23 -5.99 1.66
CA TYR A 12 -9.08 -7.13 2.04
C TYR A 12 -9.33 -8.12 0.90
N ALA A 13 -8.70 -7.93 -0.27
CA ALA A 13 -8.88 -8.82 -1.41
C ALA A 13 -8.37 -10.24 -1.11
N THR A 14 -8.95 -11.24 -1.78
CA THR A 14 -8.41 -12.61 -1.81
C THR A 14 -7.98 -12.92 -3.24
N ILE A 15 -6.71 -13.27 -3.42
CA ILE A 15 -6.17 -13.66 -4.72
C ILE A 15 -6.34 -15.18 -4.86
N ASN A 16 -7.16 -15.62 -5.82
CA ASN A 16 -7.32 -17.03 -6.15
C ASN A 16 -6.35 -17.40 -7.28
N LEU A 17 -5.40 -18.28 -7.04
CA LEU A 17 -4.53 -18.86 -8.06
C LEU A 17 -5.26 -20.06 -8.68
N ILE A 18 -5.57 -19.96 -9.98
CA ILE A 18 -6.27 -21.00 -10.74
C ILE A 18 -5.28 -21.67 -11.70
N ARG A 19 -5.23 -23.01 -11.67
CA ARG A 19 -4.44 -23.83 -12.58
C ARG A 19 -5.28 -25.04 -12.98
N ASP A 20 -5.25 -25.41 -14.26
CA ASP A 20 -6.03 -26.55 -14.79
C ASP A 20 -7.52 -26.49 -14.40
N PHE A 21 -8.11 -25.28 -14.48
CA PHE A 21 -9.49 -24.98 -14.09
C PHE A 21 -9.85 -25.24 -12.62
N GLN A 22 -8.87 -25.46 -11.74
CA GLN A 22 -9.05 -25.66 -10.31
C GLN A 22 -8.38 -24.56 -9.50
N ILE A 23 -8.94 -24.24 -8.31
CA ILE A 23 -8.32 -23.30 -7.38
C ILE A 23 -7.14 -24.02 -6.70
N GLU A 24 -5.94 -23.73 -7.15
CA GLU A 24 -4.68 -24.25 -6.60
C GLU A 24 -4.38 -23.63 -5.23
N LYS A 25 -4.63 -22.31 -5.08
CA LYS A 25 -4.33 -21.59 -3.83
C LYS A 25 -5.23 -20.37 -3.65
N LYS A 26 -5.56 -20.06 -2.39
CA LYS A 26 -6.12 -18.75 -1.98
C LYS A 26 -5.08 -17.99 -1.17
N ILE A 27 -4.74 -16.79 -1.60
CA ILE A 27 -3.74 -15.94 -0.96
C ILE A 27 -4.46 -14.74 -0.37
N LYS A 28 -4.27 -14.52 0.94
CA LYS A 28 -4.58 -13.25 1.59
C LYS A 28 -3.32 -12.39 1.53
N PRO A 29 -3.27 -11.37 0.68
CA PRO A 29 -2.12 -10.51 0.62
C PRO A 29 -1.98 -9.74 1.94
N GLN A 30 -0.74 -9.53 2.36
CA GLN A 30 -0.39 -8.68 3.49
C GLN A 30 0.52 -7.57 2.97
N LEU A 31 0.36 -6.36 3.51
CA LEU A 31 1.32 -5.30 3.25
C LEU A 31 2.51 -5.46 4.17
N PRO A 32 3.73 -5.11 3.71
CA PRO A 32 4.84 -4.92 4.62
C PRO A 32 4.56 -3.73 5.55
N ASP A 33 5.24 -3.69 6.68
CA ASP A 33 5.13 -2.59 7.65
C ASP A 33 5.54 -1.26 7.04
N ILE A 34 6.44 -1.29 6.05
CA ILE A 34 6.93 -0.13 5.32
C ILE A 34 6.76 -0.36 3.83
N VAL A 35 6.18 0.61 3.13
CA VAL A 35 6.15 0.67 1.67
C VAL A 35 6.83 1.97 1.22
N GLU A 36 7.74 1.85 0.26
CA GLU A 36 8.52 2.95 -0.31
C GLU A 36 8.26 3.05 -1.82
N GLU A 37 8.26 4.27 -2.35
CA GLU A 37 8.24 4.60 -3.79
C GLU A 37 7.12 3.92 -4.61
N LEU A 38 5.97 3.68 -4.01
CA LEU A 38 4.78 3.21 -4.72
C LEU A 38 3.67 4.25 -4.81
N MET A 39 3.66 5.24 -3.93
CA MET A 39 2.52 6.15 -3.76
C MET A 39 2.94 7.50 -3.21
N LEU A 40 2.17 8.52 -3.56
CA LEU A 40 2.32 9.88 -3.11
C LEU A 40 1.64 10.10 -1.76
N CYS A 41 2.22 10.97 -0.93
CA CYS A 41 1.56 11.43 0.30
C CYS A 41 0.39 12.38 -0.07
N PRO A 42 -0.83 12.14 0.41
CA PRO A 42 -1.97 13.01 0.08
C PRO A 42 -1.94 14.36 0.80
N ASN A 43 -1.10 14.52 1.83
CA ASN A 43 -0.90 15.81 2.50
C ASN A 43 -0.08 16.74 1.59
N PRO A 44 -0.68 17.83 1.04
CA PRO A 44 0.01 18.73 0.12
C PRO A 44 1.15 19.52 0.78
N ARG A 45 1.21 19.54 2.12
CA ARG A 45 2.28 20.20 2.89
C ARG A 45 3.39 19.23 3.31
N CYS A 46 3.37 17.98 2.84
CA CYS A 46 4.41 17.02 3.19
C CYS A 46 5.74 17.37 2.53
N ILE A 47 6.84 17.24 3.27
CA ILE A 47 8.21 17.51 2.80
C ILE A 47 8.58 16.71 1.53
N THR A 48 7.96 15.54 1.33
CA THR A 48 8.15 14.70 0.14
C THR A 48 7.73 15.36 -1.17
N HIS A 49 6.94 16.45 -1.14
CA HIS A 49 6.55 17.19 -2.35
C HIS A 49 7.57 18.26 -2.75
N SER A 50 8.44 18.69 -1.83
CA SER A 50 9.38 19.79 -2.06
C SER A 50 10.85 19.35 -2.05
N GLU A 51 11.16 18.20 -1.44
CA GLU A 51 12.52 17.65 -1.33
C GLU A 51 12.64 16.34 -2.09
N GLU A 52 13.84 16.04 -2.59
CA GLU A 52 14.18 14.76 -3.24
C GLU A 52 14.35 13.63 -2.21
N VAL A 53 13.24 13.28 -1.54
CA VAL A 53 13.17 12.17 -0.58
C VAL A 53 12.07 11.19 -1.00
N PRO A 54 12.26 9.87 -0.83
CA PRO A 54 11.29 8.89 -1.28
C PRO A 54 10.00 9.00 -0.47
N HIS A 55 8.85 8.84 -1.12
CA HIS A 55 7.59 8.68 -0.41
C HIS A 55 7.58 7.34 0.33
N LYS A 56 7.30 7.40 1.63
CA LYS A 56 7.32 6.25 2.53
C LYS A 56 6.07 6.23 3.40
N ILE A 57 5.44 5.07 3.48
CA ILE A 57 4.29 4.83 4.37
C ILE A 57 4.61 3.74 5.38
N ARG A 58 4.00 3.87 6.55
CA ARG A 58 3.91 2.85 7.58
C ARG A 58 2.50 2.25 7.55
N THR A 59 2.42 0.94 7.68
CA THR A 59 1.16 0.21 7.90
C THR A 59 1.14 -0.30 9.34
N VAL A 60 -0.04 -0.37 9.96
CA VAL A 60 -0.20 -0.98 11.28
C VAL A 60 -0.65 -2.41 11.07
N GLU A 61 0.15 -3.38 11.49
CA GLU A 61 -0.11 -4.82 11.30
C GLU A 61 -0.38 -5.21 9.82
N GLY A 62 0.29 -4.56 8.87
CA GLY A 62 0.09 -4.82 7.44
C GLY A 62 -1.27 -4.36 6.90
N ARG A 63 -1.96 -3.45 7.60
CA ARG A 63 -3.32 -2.96 7.30
C ARG A 63 -3.44 -1.43 7.36
N LEU A 64 -4.66 -0.98 7.11
CA LEU A 64 -5.10 0.41 7.24
C LEU A 64 -5.28 0.84 8.71
N PRO A 65 -5.16 2.15 9.02
CA PRO A 65 -4.87 3.25 8.09
C PRO A 65 -3.39 3.30 7.67
N PHE A 66 -3.12 3.91 6.52
CA PHE A 66 -1.76 4.25 6.10
C PHE A 66 -1.30 5.49 6.84
N GLU A 67 -0.05 5.49 7.29
CA GLU A 67 0.57 6.63 7.95
C GLU A 67 1.81 7.08 7.17
N CYS A 68 1.89 8.35 6.80
CA CYS A 68 3.10 8.87 6.15
C CYS A 68 4.28 8.82 7.13
N TYR A 69 5.43 8.34 6.67
CA TYR A 69 6.63 8.26 7.52
C TYR A 69 7.14 9.64 7.98
N TYR A 70 6.88 10.70 7.19
CA TYR A 70 7.42 12.05 7.43
C TYR A 70 6.44 12.96 8.17
N CYS A 71 5.26 13.21 7.58
CA CYS A 71 4.29 14.13 8.17
C CYS A 71 3.28 13.45 9.12
N GLU A 72 3.40 12.12 9.29
CA GLU A 72 2.54 11.31 10.16
C GLU A 72 1.04 11.37 9.82
N PHE A 73 0.70 11.97 8.69
CA PHE A 73 -0.67 12.07 8.22
C PHE A 73 -1.23 10.68 7.96
N ARG A 74 -2.38 10.38 8.58
CA ARG A 74 -3.09 9.11 8.44
C ARG A 74 -4.20 9.21 7.40
N TYR A 75 -4.27 8.22 6.53
CA TYR A 75 -5.23 8.19 5.43
C TYR A 75 -5.60 6.76 5.02
N SER A 76 -6.74 6.63 4.35
CA SER A 76 -7.27 5.35 3.89
C SER A 76 -6.83 5.03 2.45
N HIS A 77 -7.11 3.80 2.02
CA HIS A 77 -6.74 3.32 0.68
C HIS A 77 -7.37 4.11 -0.48
N ASP A 78 -8.55 4.71 -0.28
CA ASP A 78 -9.23 5.54 -1.28
C ASP A 78 -8.52 6.88 -1.54
N GLN A 79 -7.65 7.33 -0.62
CA GLN A 79 -6.87 8.55 -0.77
C GLN A 79 -5.47 8.30 -1.37
N VAL A 80 -5.14 7.04 -1.67
CA VAL A 80 -3.86 6.65 -2.28
C VAL A 80 -3.80 7.14 -3.71
N LYS A 81 -2.70 7.84 -4.04
CA LYS A 81 -2.32 8.15 -5.41
C LYS A 81 -1.01 7.43 -5.70
N PHE A 82 -0.95 6.67 -6.77
CA PHE A 82 0.29 6.01 -7.19
C PHE A 82 1.24 7.02 -7.84
N LEU A 83 2.53 6.75 -7.74
CA LEU A 83 3.56 7.35 -8.60
C LEU A 83 3.36 6.92 -10.06
#